data_AF-A0A2V8X627-F1
#
_entry.id   AF-A0A2V8X627-F1
#
_cell.length_a   1.000
_cell.length_b   1.000
_cell.length_c   1.000
_cell.angle_alpha   90.00
_cell.angle_beta   90.00
_cell.angle_gamma   90.00
#
_symmetry.space_group_name_H-M   'P 1'
#
loop_
_entity.id
_entity.type
_entity.pdbx_description
1 polymer ?
#
loop_
_entity_poly.entity_id
_entity_poly.type
_entity_poly.pdbx_seq_one_letter_code
_entity_poly.pdbx_strand_id
1 'polypeptide(L)'
;MFRFLELEVNGWDFWPSARIPLDADVVILSGPNGSGKTTMLDAIRQILNTPKLSQNRRLVHYLRKPNQPALIRAVVTNRKNSRGRRPFDRERIHTDEAT
;
A
#
# COMPACT_ATOMS: atom_id res chain seq x y z
N MET A 1 6.50 14.71 -4.71
CA MET A 1 5.37 13.75 -4.60
C MET A 1 5.87 12.41 -5.10
N PHE A 2 5.56 11.33 -4.39
CA PHE A 2 5.91 9.98 -4.83
C PHE A 2 4.75 9.36 -5.61
N ARG A 3 5.02 8.30 -6.37
CA ARG A 3 4.05 7.40 -7.00
C ARG A 3 4.25 5.99 -6.44
N PHE A 4 3.19 5.21 -6.37
CA PHE A 4 3.30 3.78 -6.10
C PHE A 4 3.93 3.07 -7.30
N LEU A 5 4.69 2.02 -7.04
CA LEU A 5 5.26 1.13 -8.04
C LEU A 5 4.74 -0.29 -7.81
N GLU A 6 4.67 -0.73 -6.55
CA GLU A 6 4.19 -2.05 -6.17
C GLU A 6 3.49 -2.00 -4.81
N LEU A 7 2.48 -2.83 -4.62
CA LEU A 7 1.92 -3.18 -3.32
C LEU A 7 2.11 -4.68 -3.07
N GLU A 8 2.78 -5.02 -1.97
CA GLU A 8 2.82 -6.38 -1.45
C GLU A 8 1.89 -6.53 -0.26
N VAL A 9 1.17 -7.65 -0.23
CA VAL A 9 0.33 -8.03 0.90
C VAL A 9 0.61 -9.48 1.27
N ASN A 10 0.57 -9.79 2.56
CA ASN A 10 0.63 -11.14 3.10
C ASN A 10 -0.26 -11.21 4.35
N GLY A 11 -1.19 -12.15 4.41
CA GLY A 11 -2.04 -12.34 5.59
C GLY A 11 -2.97 -11.15 5.89
N TRP A 12 -3.20 -10.27 4.91
CA TRP A 12 -4.12 -9.13 5.02
C TRP A 12 -5.55 -9.58 4.67
N ASP A 13 -6.43 -9.62 5.67
CA ASP A 13 -7.79 -10.17 5.53
C ASP A 13 -7.75 -11.64 5.04
N PHE A 14 -8.43 -11.91 3.93
CA PHE A 14 -8.41 -13.20 3.22
C PHE A 14 -7.37 -13.24 2.09
N TRP A 15 -6.57 -12.19 1.86
CA TRP A 15 -5.63 -12.17 0.76
C TRP A 15 -4.47 -13.15 1.01
N PRO A 16 -4.13 -14.00 0.02
CA PRO A 16 -2.87 -14.72 0.04
C PRO A 16 -1.70 -13.74 -0.16
N SER A 17 -0.48 -14.26 -0.07
CA SER A 17 0.70 -13.48 -0.46
C SER A 17 0.57 -13.05 -1.92
N ALA A 18 0.60 -11.74 -2.17
CA ALA A 18 0.45 -11.19 -3.51
C ALA A 18 1.34 -9.96 -3.70
N ARG A 19 1.82 -9.78 -4.94
CA ARG A 19 2.50 -8.58 -5.43
C ARG A 19 1.65 -7.96 -6.52
N ILE A 20 1.33 -6.68 -6.38
CA ILE A 20 0.40 -5.98 -7.26
C ILE A 20 1.15 -4.80 -7.88
N PRO A 21 1.39 -4.78 -9.19
CA PRO A 21 2.01 -3.64 -9.86
C PRO A 21 1.06 -2.44 -9.83
N LEU A 22 1.60 -1.26 -9.50
CA LEU A 22 0.89 0.01 -9.39
C LEU A 22 1.61 1.16 -10.11
N ASP A 23 2.57 0.84 -10.98
CA ASP A 23 3.46 1.77 -11.67
C ASP A 23 2.85 2.44 -12.92
N ALA A 24 1.62 2.06 -13.28
CA ALA A 24 0.85 2.71 -14.35
C ALA A 24 0.28 4.07 -13.91
N ASP A 25 0.08 4.99 -14.86
CA ASP A 25 -0.52 6.31 -14.60
C ASP A 25 -1.97 6.20 -14.10
N VAL A 26 -2.71 5.20 -14.57
CA VAL A 26 -4.05 4.86 -14.11
C VAL A 26 -4.13 3.36 -13.87
N VAL A 27 -4.49 2.97 -12.64
CA VAL A 27 -4.73 1.57 -12.26
C VAL A 27 -6.24 1.35 -12.11
N ILE A 28 -6.78 0.42 -12.89
CA ILE A 28 -8.19 0.03 -12.80
C ILE A 28 -8.32 -1.18 -11.88
N LEU A 29 -9.05 -1.01 -10.78
CA LEU A 29 -9.38 -2.08 -9.86
C LEU A 29 -10.82 -2.56 -10.10
N SER A 30 -10.96 -3.73 -10.73
CA SER A 30 -12.26 -4.32 -11.09
C SER A 30 -12.45 -5.72 -10.47
N GLY A 31 -13.70 -6.18 -10.43
CA GLY A 31 -14.08 -7.48 -9.88
C GLY A 31 -15.46 -7.47 -9.24
N PRO A 32 -16.05 -8.65 -8.95
CA PRO A 32 -17.38 -8.76 -8.34
C PRO A 32 -17.42 -8.20 -6.91
N ASN A 33 -18.63 -8.00 -6.37
CA ASN A 33 -18.79 -7.60 -4.97
C ASN A 33 -18.19 -8.67 -4.03
N GLY A 34 -17.50 -8.21 -2.98
CA GLY A 34 -16.79 -9.11 -2.06
C GLY A 34 -15.42 -9.59 -2.55
N SER A 35 -14.96 -9.23 -3.76
CA SER A 35 -13.66 -9.67 -4.30
C SER A 35 -12.42 -9.03 -3.63
N GLY A 36 -12.59 -8.25 -2.57
CA GLY A 36 -11.47 -7.62 -1.86
C GLY A 36 -10.99 -6.27 -2.40
N LYS A 37 -11.71 -5.64 -3.34
CA LYS A 37 -11.33 -4.29 -3.86
C LYS A 37 -11.21 -3.24 -2.74
N THR A 38 -12.22 -3.16 -1.88
CA THR A 38 -12.20 -2.25 -0.73
C THR A 38 -11.11 -2.63 0.26
N THR A 39 -10.85 -3.93 0.46
CA THR A 39 -9.76 -4.44 1.30
C THR A 39 -8.38 -4.00 0.78
N MET A 40 -8.17 -4.00 -0.54
CA MET A 40 -6.94 -3.48 -1.16
C MET A 40 -6.80 -1.97 -0.94
N LEU A 41 -7.87 -1.20 -1.16
CA LEU A 41 -7.84 0.24 -0.90
C LEU A 41 -7.58 0.55 0.58
N ASP A 42 -8.07 -0.27 1.50
CA ASP A 42 -7.78 -0.11 2.93
C ASP A 42 -6.34 -0.47 3.30
N ALA A 43 -5.69 -1.41 2.60
CA ALA A 43 -4.24 -1.62 2.73
C ALA A 43 -3.46 -0.36 2.33
N ILE A 44 -3.82 0.27 1.21
CA ILE A 44 -3.20 1.53 0.77
C ILE A 44 -3.46 2.65 1.79
N ARG A 45 -4.69 2.78 2.31
CA ARG A 45 -5.01 3.74 3.39
C ARG A 45 -4.15 3.54 4.62
N GLN A 46 -3.91 2.29 5.01
CA GLN A 46 -3.08 1.96 6.15
C GLN A 46 -1.60 2.33 5.92
N ILE A 47 -1.05 2.08 4.73
CA ILE A 47 0.32 2.51 4.36
C ILE A 47 0.44 4.04 4.39
N LEU A 48 -0.57 4.75 3.90
CA LEU A 48 -0.62 6.22 3.90
C LEU A 48 -0.98 6.82 5.27
N ASN A 49 -1.12 6.00 6.32
CA ASN A 49 -1.52 6.42 7.66
C ASN A 49 -2.81 7.28 7.66
N THR A 50 -3.81 6.87 6.88
CA THR A 50 -5.10 7.55 6.80
C THR A 50 -5.87 7.35 8.13
N PRO A 51 -6.57 8.37 8.67
CA PRO A 51 -7.21 8.28 9.98
C PRO A 51 -8.41 7.30 10.02
N LYS A 52 -8.96 6.90 8.87
CA LYS A 52 -10.12 6.02 8.78
C LYS A 52 -9.93 4.98 7.69
N LEU A 53 -10.33 3.74 8.00
CA LEU A 53 -10.54 2.67 7.03
C LEU A 53 -12.01 2.67 6.57
N SER A 54 -12.32 1.89 5.54
CA SER A 54 -13.68 1.84 5.00
C SER A 54 -14.69 1.28 6.01
N GLN A 55 -15.96 1.69 5.89
CA GLN A 55 -17.11 1.06 6.58
C GLN A 55 -16.91 0.86 8.11
N ASN A 56 -16.30 1.82 8.81
CA ASN A 56 -15.97 1.74 10.24
C ASN A 56 -15.07 0.54 10.62
N ARG A 57 -14.30 0.02 9.67
CA ARG A 57 -13.30 -1.03 9.94
C ARG A 57 -12.17 -0.46 10.79
N ARG A 58 -11.58 -1.35 11.59
CA ARG A 58 -10.36 -1.14 12.38
C ARG A 58 -9.32 -2.13 11.90
N LEU A 59 -8.04 -1.85 12.14
CA LEU A 59 -6.93 -2.72 11.73
C LEU A 59 -7.13 -4.19 12.15
N VAL A 60 -7.61 -4.43 13.37
CA VAL A 60 -7.89 -5.78 13.91
C VAL A 60 -8.87 -6.60 13.06
N HIS A 61 -9.75 -5.96 12.28
CA HIS A 61 -10.67 -6.68 11.40
C HIS A 61 -9.98 -7.30 10.17
N TYR A 62 -8.77 -6.83 9.84
CA TYR A 62 -7.93 -7.35 8.75
C TYR A 62 -6.93 -8.40 9.23
N LEU A 63 -6.69 -8.51 10.54
CA LEU A 63 -5.75 -9.46 11.14
C LEU A 63 -6.46 -10.77 11.52
N ARG A 64 -6.88 -11.56 10.53
CA ARG A 64 -7.73 -12.75 10.75
C ARG A 64 -7.00 -13.96 11.33
N LYS A 65 -5.68 -14.01 11.20
CA LYS A 65 -4.87 -15.14 11.61
C LYS A 65 -4.02 -14.73 12.83
N PRO A 66 -4.47 -14.98 14.07
CA PRO A 66 -3.78 -14.48 15.26
C PRO A 66 -2.34 -15.01 15.39
N ASN A 67 -2.07 -16.19 14.84
CA ASN A 67 -0.76 -16.84 14.90
C ASN A 67 0.09 -16.62 13.63
N GLN A 68 -0.35 -15.75 12.71
CA GLN A 68 0.41 -15.42 11.50
C GLN A 68 0.49 -13.90 11.34
N PRO A 69 1.69 -13.30 11.24
CA PRO A 69 1.82 -11.87 11.03
C PRO A 69 1.23 -11.48 9.67
N ALA A 70 0.56 -10.32 9.63
CA ALA A 70 0.18 -9.68 8.39
C ALA A 70 1.24 -8.66 7.97
N LEU A 71 1.52 -8.57 6.68
CA LEU A 71 2.39 -7.58 6.07
C LEU A 71 1.62 -6.83 4.99
N ILE A 72 1.78 -5.51 5.00
CA ILE A 72 1.47 -4.64 3.88
C ILE A 72 2.71 -3.79 3.63
N ARG A 73 3.21 -3.80 2.40
CA ARG A 73 4.45 -3.10 2.01
C ARG A 73 4.20 -2.44 0.68
N ALA A 74 4.67 -1.21 0.50
CA ALA A 74 4.63 -0.55 -0.81
C ALA A 74 6.05 -0.26 -1.27
N VAL A 75 6.26 -0.30 -2.58
CA VAL A 75 7.42 0.35 -3.20
C VAL A 75 6.92 1.63 -3.86
N VAL A 76 7.62 2.74 -3.61
CA VAL A 76 7.25 4.05 -4.12
C VAL A 76 8.45 4.76 -4.75
N THR A 77 8.19 5.64 -5.72
CA THR A 77 9.24 6.45 -6.33
C THR A 77 9.81 7.47 -5.33
N ASN A 78 11.13 7.61 -5.31
CA ASN A 78 11.84 8.60 -4.50
C ASN A 78 12.81 9.44 -5.35
N ARG A 79 12.54 9.64 -6.65
CA ARG A 79 13.42 10.39 -7.56
C ARG A 79 13.47 11.89 -7.23
N LYS A 80 14.60 12.53 -7.54
CA LYS A 80 14.77 13.98 -7.40
C LYS A 80 13.80 14.72 -8.33
N ASN A 81 13.17 15.76 -7.82
CA ASN A 81 12.40 16.70 -8.64
C ASN A 81 13.31 17.72 -9.35
N SER A 82 12.72 18.65 -10.10
CA SER A 82 13.44 19.74 -10.80
C SER A 82 14.25 20.66 -9.87
N ARG A 83 13.99 20.64 -8.56
CA ARG A 83 14.74 21.38 -7.54
C ARG A 83 15.75 20.50 -6.80
N GLY A 84 16.03 19.29 -7.30
CA GLY A 84 16.99 18.35 -6.73
C GLY A 84 16.53 17.64 -5.44
N ARG A 85 15.29 17.86 -4.98
CA ARG A 85 14.76 17.27 -3.74
C ARG A 85 14.00 15.98 -4.01
N ARG A 86 14.16 14.99 -3.13
CA ARG A 86 13.41 13.72 -3.14
C ARG A 86 12.20 13.78 -2.19
N PRO A 87 11.14 12.99 -2.43
CA PRO A 87 10.02 12.84 -1.50
C PRO A 87 10.44 12.50 -0.06
N PHE A 88 11.42 11.61 0.12
CA PHE A 88 11.83 11.05 1.41
C PHE A 88 13.23 11.50 1.86
N ASP A 89 13.65 12.73 1.48
CA ASP A 89 14.94 13.30 1.90
C ASP A 89 15.04 13.46 3.43
N ARG A 90 13.92 13.76 4.11
CA ARG A 90 13.89 13.95 5.57
C ARG A 90 14.20 12.66 6.32
N GLU A 91 13.78 11.55 5.74
CA GLU A 91 13.98 10.18 6.21
C GLU A 91 15.37 9.63 5.78
N ARG A 92 16.19 10.47 5.12
CA ARG A 92 17.55 10.11 4.64
C ARG A 92 17.57 8.95 3.65
N ILE A 93 16.49 8.78 2.89
CA ILE A 93 16.42 7.77 1.82
C ILE A 93 16.95 8.41 0.54
N HIS A 94 18.12 7.94 0.09
CA HIS A 94 18.82 8.52 -1.07
C HIS A 94 18.72 7.66 -2.34
N THR A 95 18.11 6.49 -2.25
CA THR A 95 17.75 5.63 -3.39
C THR A 95 16.61 6.24 -4.20
N ASP A 96 16.50 5.84 -5.47
CA ASP A 96 15.44 6.33 -6.38
C ASP A 96 14.07 5.71 -6.10
N GLU A 97 14.02 4.72 -5.20
CA GLU A 97 12.82 4.07 -4.68
C GLU A 97 12.90 3.99 -3.16
N ALA A 98 11.74 3.98 -2.51
CA ALA A 98 11.60 3.78 -1.07
C ALA A 98 10.61 2.64 -0.80
N THR A 99 10.78 1.99 0.34
CA THR A 99 9.95 0.88 0.84
C THR A 99 9.56 1.14 2.28
#